data_AF-A0A356I144-F1
#
_entry.id   AF-A0A356I144-F1
#
_cell.length_a   1.000
_cell.length_b   1.000
_cell.length_c   1.000
_cell.angle_alpha   90.00
_cell.angle_beta   90.00
_cell.angle_gamma   90.00
#
_symmetry.space_group_name_H-M   'P 1'
#
loop_
_entity.id
_entity.type
_entity.pdbx_description
1 polymer ?
#
loop_
_entity_poly.entity_id
_entity_poly.type
_entity_poly.pdbx_seq_one_letter_code
_entity_poly.pdbx_strand_id
1 'polypeptide(L)' 'MFGLGMQELIVILVIVIVLFGAKRLPELAGGIGKAIKNFKKSMSEPDSIDVTPKNPTEEDKEKIEKTGQEK' A
#
# COMPACT_ATOMS: atom_id res chain seq x y z
N MET A 1 23.81 -24.05 -15.60
CA MET A 1 23.54 -22.60 -15.74
C MET A 1 22.81 -22.16 -14.48
N PHE A 2 23.42 -21.28 -13.68
CA PHE A 2 22.83 -20.74 -12.45
C PHE A 2 21.66 -19.83 -12.83
N GLY A 3 20.46 -20.40 -12.90
CA GLY A 3 19.24 -19.61 -12.91
C GLY A 3 19.08 -18.99 -11.53
N LEU A 4 18.82 -17.68 -11.48
CA LEU A 4 18.39 -17.03 -10.24
C LEU A 4 17.03 -17.63 -9.87
N GLY A 5 17.07 -18.69 -9.08
CA GLY A 5 15.90 -19.36 -8.57
C GLY A 5 15.33 -18.62 -7.37
N MET A 6 14.18 -19.10 -6.92
CA MET A 6 13.52 -18.57 -5.72
C MET A 6 14.45 -18.67 -4.49
N GLN A 7 15.28 -19.72 -4.43
CA GLN A 7 16.20 -19.96 -3.33
C GLN A 7 17.31 -18.90 -3.27
N GLU A 8 17.94 -18.56 -4.39
CA GLU A 8 18.95 -17.50 -4.45
C GLU A 8 18.36 -16.13 -4.10
N LEU A 9 17.14 -15.82 -4.56
CA LEU A 9 16.47 -14.57 -4.22
C LEU A 9 16.20 -14.44 -2.71
N ILE A 10 15.82 -15.54 -2.05
CA ILE A 10 15.64 -15.54 -0.59
C ILE A 10 16.96 -15.28 0.12
N VAL A 11 18.06 -15.91 -0.31
CA VAL A 11 19.39 -15.67 0.29
C VAL A 11 19.81 -14.21 0.15
N ILE A 12 19.63 -13.62 -1.04
CA ILE A 12 19.92 -12.20 -1.28
C ILE A 12 19.04 -11.31 -0.39
N LEU A 13 17.73 -11.61 -0.30
CA LEU A 13 16.80 -10.86 0.55
C LEU A 13 17.23 -10.88 2.01
N VAL A 14 17.67 -12.04 2.53
CA VAL A 14 18.18 -12.16 3.90
C VAL A 14 19.42 -11.29 4.09
N ILE A 15 20.38 -11.30 3.16
CA ILE A 15 21.57 -10.45 3.22
C ILE A 15 21.19 -8.97 3.25
N VAL A 16 20.28 -8.54 2.38
CA VAL A 16 19.79 -7.15 2.35
C VAL A 16 19.12 -6.78 3.68
N ILE A 17 18.31 -7.66 4.26
CA ILE A 17 17.68 -7.44 5.57
C ILE A 17 18.72 -7.32 6.69
N VAL A 18 19.81 -8.09 6.65
CA VAL A 18 20.88 -8.00 7.64
C VAL A 18 21.65 -6.67 7.52
N LEU A 19 21.93 -6.22 6.28
CA LEU A 19 22.68 -4.99 6.05
C LEU A 19 21.87 -3.72 6.36
N PHE A 20 20.63 -3.67 5.88
CA PHE A 20 19.76 -2.49 6.03
C PHE A 20 18.87 -2.56 7.27
N GLY A 21 18.65 -3.75 7.83
CA GLY A 21 17.71 -4.00 8.92
C GLY A 21 16.29 -4.28 8.43
N ALA A 22 15.60 -5.21 9.11
CA ALA A 22 14.21 -5.60 8.78
C ALA A 22 13.20 -4.45 8.84
N LYS A 23 13.52 -3.37 9.57
CA LYS A 23 12.65 -2.19 9.70
C LYS A 23 12.79 -1.20 8.54
N ARG A 24 13.97 -1.11 7.91
CA ARG A 24 14.24 -0.12 6.86
C ARG A 24 13.61 -0.49 5.51
N LEU A 25 13.61 -1.79 5.17
CA LEU A 25 13.00 -2.28 3.94
C LEU A 25 11.52 -1.88 3.78
N PRO A 26 10.62 -2.15 4.76
CA PRO A 26 9.21 -1.74 4.66
C PRO A 26 9.01 -0.24 4.77
N GLU A 27 9.86 0.47 5.54
CA GLU A 27 9.82 1.94 5.65
C GLU A 27 10.08 2.60 4.29
N LEU A 28 11.10 2.15 3.56
CA LEU A 28 11.43 2.62 2.21
C LEU A 28 10.37 2.18 1.19
N ALA A 29 9.94 0.90 1.24
CA ALA A 29 8.92 0.38 0.34
C ALA A 29 7.57 1.10 0.52
N GLY A 30 7.21 1.52 1.73
CA GLY A 30 6.00 2.29 1.98
C GLY A 30 6.00 3.65 1.28
N GLY A 31 7.14 4.36 1.29
CA GLY A 31 7.29 5.63 0.57
C GLY A 31 7.26 5.45 -0.95
N ILE A 32 8.05 4.51 -1.46
CA ILE A 32 8.13 4.21 -2.89
C ILE A 32 6.79 3.67 -3.42
N GLY A 33 6.13 2.80 -2.67
CA GLY A 33 4.84 2.21 -3.06
C GLY A 33 3.73 3.25 -3.17
N LYS A 34 3.69 4.23 -2.24
CA LYS A 34 2.77 5.37 -2.34
C LYS A 34 3.07 6.23 -3.57
N ALA A 35 4.35 6.51 -3.84
CA ALA A 35 4.76 7.27 -5.01
C ALA A 35 4.36 6.56 -6.32
N ILE A 36 4.65 5.26 -6.45
CA ILE A 36 4.26 4.45 -7.61
C ILE A 36 2.73 4.40 -7.75
N LYS A 37 1.99 4.23 -6.65
CA LYS A 37 0.52 4.20 -6.66
C LYS A 37 -0.06 5.53 -7.17
N ASN A 38 0.42 6.65 -6.65
CA ASN A 38 -0.03 7.98 -7.06
C ASN A 38 0.37 8.26 -8.51
N PHE A 39 1.59 7.90 -8.90
CA PHE A 39 2.07 8.03 -10.28
C PHE A 39 1.20 7.23 -11.26
N LYS A 40 0.88 5.97 -10.92
CA LYS A 40 -0.01 5.13 -11.71
C LYS A 40 -1.42 5.72 -11.80
N LYS A 41 -1.96 6.26 -10.70
CA LYS A 41 -3.28 6.90 -10.67
C LYS A 41 -3.32 8.10 -11.62
N SER A 42 -2.36 9.02 -11.49
CA SER A 42 -2.23 10.20 -12.37
C SER A 42 -1.98 9.86 -13.83
N MET A 43 -1.28 8.75 -14.13
CA MET A 43 -1.04 8.32 -15.51
C MET A 43 -2.23 7.58 -16.13
N SER A 44 -3.13 7.01 -15.31
CA SER A 44 -4.30 6.26 -15.78
C SER A 44 -5.58 7.08 -15.84
N GLU A 45 -5.65 8.22 -15.14
CA GLU A 45 -6.80 9.13 -15.16
C GLU A 45 -6.54 10.29 -16.14
N PRO A 46 -7.21 10.35 -17.31
CA PRO A 46 -7.24 11.57 -18.12
C PRO A 46 -8.03 12.66 -17.38
N ASP A 47 -7.46 13.87 -17.31
CA ASP A 47 -7.94 15.10 -16.66
C ASP A 47 -9.43 15.12 -16.30
N SER A 48 -9.77 14.49 -15.18
CA SER A 48 -11.11 14.54 -14.61
C SER A 48 -10.92 15.01 -13.18
N ILE A 49 -11.31 16.25 -12.91
CA ILE A 49 -11.24 16.89 -11.60
C ILE A 49 -11.88 15.95 -10.57
N ASP A 50 -11.05 15.32 -9.73
CA ASP A 50 -11.48 14.38 -8.69
C ASP A 50 -12.09 15.18 -7.53
N VAL A 51 -13.36 15.55 -7.66
CA VAL A 51 -14.23 16.03 -6.57
C VAL A 51 -14.89 14.87 -5.82
N THR A 52 -14.39 13.63 -5.95
CA THR A 52 -14.95 12.50 -5.22
C THR A 52 -14.57 12.60 -3.74
N PRO A 53 -15.53 12.75 -2.82
CA PRO A 53 -15.24 12.62 -1.40
C PRO A 53 -14.70 11.21 -1.18
N LYS A 54 -13.54 11.11 -0.53
CA LYS A 54 -12.93 9.85 -0.09
C LYS A 54 -14.02 8.96 0.49
N ASN A 55 -14.36 7.90 -0.26
CA ASN A 55 -15.40 6.95 0.12
C ASN A 55 -15.09 6.44 1.54
N PRO A 56 -16.00 6.58 2.52
CA PRO A 56 -15.75 6.12 3.87
C PRO A 56 -15.54 4.61 3.81
N THR A 57 -14.41 4.15 4.33
CA THR A 57 -14.12 2.74 4.56
C THR A 57 -15.28 2.14 5.35
N GLU A 58 -15.62 0.88 5.03
CA GLU A 58 -16.81 0.17 5.53
C GLU A 58 -16.88 0.06 7.07
N GLU A 59 -15.82 0.40 7.79
CA GLU A 59 -15.79 0.54 9.25
C GLU A 59 -16.62 1.71 9.81
N ASP A 60 -16.89 2.77 9.02
CA ASP A 60 -17.66 3.94 9.49
C ASP A 60 -19.18 3.76 9.44
N LYS A 61 -19.69 2.75 8.71
CA LYS A 61 -21.14 2.54 8.57
C LYS A 61 -21.78 1.88 9.79
N GLU A 62 -21.02 1.08 10.54
CA GLU A 62 -21.57 0.33 11.69
C GLU A 62 -21.91 1.22 12.90
N LYS A 63 -21.30 2.42 13.00
CA LYS A 63 -21.52 3.35 14.12
C LYS A 63 -22.74 4.25 13.96
N ILE A 64 -23.25 4.43 12.74
CA ILE A 64 -24.34 5.36 12.43
C ILE A 64 -25.71 4.70 12.66
N GLU A 65 -25.81 3.38 12.52
CA GLU A 65 -27.11 2.68 12.54
C GLU A 65 -27.68 2.43 13.96
N LYS A 66 -26.87 2.54 15.03
CA LYS A 66 -27.32 2.26 16.41
C LYS A 66 -27.84 3.47 17.21
N THR A 67 -27.92 4.67 16.62
CA THR A 67 -28.39 5.88 17.34
C THR A 67 -29.78 6.37 16.87
N GLY A 68 -30.39 5.72 15.88
CA GLY A 68 -31.66 6.17 15.28
C GLY A 68 -32.95 5.51 15.81
N GLN A 69 -32.86 4.54 16.73
CA GLN A 69 -34.03 3.83 17.28
C GLN A 69 -34.17 4.07 18.79
N GLU A 70 -34.29 5.33 19.23
CA GLU A 70 -34.98 5.65 20.48
C GLU A 70 -35.36 7.13 20.51
N LYS A 71 -36.49 7.46 19.87
CA LYS A 71 -37.56 8.37 20.34
C LYS A 71 -38.53 8.72 19.23
#